data_AF-A0A3C0T8T6-F1
#
_entry.id   AF-A0A3C0T8T6-F1
#
_cell.length_a   1.000
_cell.length_b   1.000
_cell.length_c   1.000
_cell.angle_alpha   90.00
_cell.angle_beta   90.00
_cell.angle_gamma   90.00
#
_symmetry.space_group_name_H-M   'P 1'
#
loop_
_entity.id
_entity.type
_entity.pdbx_description
1 polymer ?
#
loop_
_entity_poly.entity_id
_entity_poly.type
_entity_poly.pdbx_seq_one_letter_code
_entity_poly.pdbx_strand_id
1 'polypeptide(L)'
;SGSGKVIAQVSGRPIGLLLGLETSLHQFLKHPSYMAIAHLPLAERVSEMRKPEVREKILSEQTTFTGRFTEDIVHGFHKMYLLGEEPNYEPDASDCIKACAERENKSPYEYAYDLLIGNNGKNLL
;
A
#
# COMPACT_ATOMS: atom_id res chain seq x y z
N SER A 1 37.30 -34.83 0.98
CA SER A 1 36.81 -33.70 0.18
C SER A 1 35.30 -33.77 0.17
N GLY A 2 34.62 -32.86 0.89
CA GLY A 2 33.17 -32.84 0.99
C GLY A 2 32.70 -31.40 0.81
N SER A 3 32.43 -31.03 -0.45
CA SER A 3 31.88 -29.74 -0.83
C SER A 3 30.42 -29.66 -0.39
N GLY A 4 30.21 -29.21 0.85
CA GLY A 4 28.88 -28.83 1.33
C GLY A 4 28.42 -27.58 0.59
N LYS A 5 27.40 -27.73 -0.27
CA LYS A 5 26.71 -26.62 -0.92
C LYS A 5 25.99 -25.81 0.17
N VAL A 6 26.58 -24.69 0.57
CA VAL A 6 25.93 -23.73 1.47
C VAL A 6 24.80 -23.08 0.69
N ILE A 7 23.56 -23.41 1.08
CA ILE A 7 22.38 -22.72 0.58
C ILE A 7 22.29 -21.44 1.42
N ALA A 8 22.43 -20.27 0.80
CA ALA A 8 22.17 -19.01 1.48
C ALA A 8 20.72 -19.03 1.95
N GLN A 9 20.49 -19.00 3.27
CA GLN A 9 19.17 -18.73 3.79
C GLN A 9 18.82 -17.30 3.40
N VAL A 10 17.84 -17.15 2.51
CA VAL A 10 17.29 -15.85 2.14
C VAL A 10 16.80 -15.19 3.42
N SER A 11 17.36 -14.00 3.68
CA SER A 11 17.09 -13.18 4.85
C SER A 11 15.58 -13.04 5.04
N GLY A 12 15.06 -13.55 6.16
CA GLY A 12 13.67 -13.37 6.53
C GLY A 12 13.36 -11.88 6.59
N ARG A 13 12.67 -11.34 5.58
CA ARG A 13 11.93 -10.09 5.78
C ARG A 13 10.96 -10.38 6.93
N PRO A 14 10.87 -9.51 7.96
CA PRO A 14 9.85 -9.65 8.99
C PRO A 14 8.49 -9.75 8.29
N ILE A 15 7.59 -10.58 8.84
CA ILE A 15 6.23 -10.87 8.34
C ILE A 15 5.71 -9.70 7.50
N GLY A 16 5.75 -9.84 6.17
CA GLY A 16 5.30 -8.79 5.26
C GLY A 16 3.82 -8.55 5.50
N LEU A 17 3.46 -7.32 5.90
CA LEU A 17 2.07 -6.93 5.99
C LEU A 17 1.53 -6.80 4.56
N LEU A 18 0.37 -7.41 4.30
CA LEU A 18 -0.39 -7.14 3.09
C LEU A 18 -1.34 -5.97 3.39
N LEU A 19 -1.18 -4.87 2.66
CA LEU A 19 -2.00 -3.67 2.83
C LEU A 19 -2.96 -3.54 1.66
N GLY A 20 -4.23 -3.23 1.93
CA GLY A 20 -5.24 -3.16 0.87
C GLY A 20 -6.64 -2.78 1.38
N LEU A 21 -7.55 -2.41 0.48
CA LEU A 21 -8.92 -2.01 0.83
C LEU A 21 -9.76 -3.18 1.37
N GLU A 22 -9.40 -4.43 1.04
CA GLU A 22 -10.03 -5.64 1.60
C GLU A 22 -9.36 -6.11 2.91
N THR A 23 -8.24 -5.51 3.29
CA THR A 23 -7.50 -5.87 4.50
C THR A 23 -7.89 -4.98 5.68
N SER A 24 -7.37 -5.29 6.87
CA SER A 24 -7.56 -4.46 8.06
C SER A 24 -6.65 -3.23 8.10
N LEU A 25 -5.71 -3.07 7.16
CA LEU A 25 -4.68 -2.02 7.20
C LEU A 25 -4.37 -1.46 5.81
N HIS A 26 -4.42 -0.13 5.69
CA HIS A 26 -3.87 0.63 4.57
C HIS A 26 -3.68 2.09 5.03
N GLN A 27 -2.95 2.87 4.23
CA GLN A 27 -2.52 4.24 4.53
C GLN A 27 -3.71 5.15 4.89
N PHE A 28 -4.83 4.95 4.20
CA PHE A 28 -6.01 5.81 4.30
C PHE A 28 -7.03 5.38 5.37
N LEU A 29 -6.80 4.27 6.08
CA LEU A 29 -7.78 3.64 6.97
C LEU A 29 -8.36 4.59 8.04
N LYS A 30 -7.54 5.52 8.54
CA LYS A 30 -7.88 6.47 9.62
C LYS A 30 -7.99 7.91 9.15
N HIS A 31 -8.19 8.13 7.85
CA HIS A 31 -8.54 9.42 7.29
C HIS A 31 -10.06 9.63 7.43
N PRO A 32 -10.54 10.78 7.97
CA PRO A 32 -11.95 11.03 8.21
C PRO A 32 -12.88 10.70 7.04
N SER A 33 -12.52 11.11 5.82
CA SER A 33 -13.35 10.86 4.63
C SER A 33 -13.41 9.38 4.26
N TYR A 34 -12.33 8.62 4.44
CA TYR A 34 -12.37 7.17 4.23
C TYR A 34 -13.19 6.46 5.32
N MET A 35 -13.03 6.87 6.58
CA MET A 35 -13.79 6.30 7.71
C MET A 35 -15.32 6.45 7.50
N ALA A 36 -15.75 7.57 6.92
CA ALA A 36 -17.15 7.80 6.60
C ALA A 36 -17.74 6.78 5.62
N ILE A 37 -16.93 6.21 4.72
CA ILE A 37 -17.35 5.22 3.71
C ILE A 37 -16.91 3.79 4.03
N ALA A 38 -16.11 3.57 5.08
CA ALA A 38 -15.50 2.27 5.40
C ALA A 38 -16.53 1.14 5.65
N HIS A 39 -17.77 1.50 5.98
CA HIS A 39 -18.88 0.57 6.19
C HIS A 39 -19.51 0.05 4.89
N LEU A 40 -19.22 0.67 3.74
CA LEU A 40 -19.78 0.28 2.45
C LEU A 40 -19.11 -1.00 1.91
N PRO A 41 -19.80 -1.77 1.04
CA PRO A 41 -19.18 -2.83 0.25
C PRO A 41 -17.97 -2.33 -0.55
N LEU A 42 -16.98 -3.19 -0.83
CA LEU A 42 -15.74 -2.80 -1.52
C LEU A 42 -16.00 -2.01 -2.82
N ALA A 43 -16.90 -2.50 -3.67
CA ALA A 43 -17.21 -1.85 -4.93
C ALA A 43 -17.77 -0.42 -4.75
N GLU A 44 -18.60 -0.21 -3.72
CA GLU A 44 -19.14 1.11 -3.39
C GLU A 44 -18.05 2.01 -2.79
N ARG A 45 -17.18 1.49 -1.92
CA ARG A 45 -16.01 2.23 -1.41
C ARG A 45 -15.12 2.72 -2.55
N VAL A 46 -14.79 1.84 -3.50
CA VAL A 46 -13.99 2.18 -4.68
C VAL A 46 -14.70 3.21 -5.55
N SER A 47 -16.02 3.10 -5.72
CA SER A 47 -16.83 4.08 -6.45
C SER A 47 -16.76 5.46 -5.79
N GLU A 48 -16.95 5.54 -4.47
CA GLU A 48 -16.81 6.79 -3.70
C GLU A 48 -15.40 7.37 -3.80
N MET A 49 -14.36 6.54 -3.63
CA MET A 49 -12.96 6.97 -3.73
C MET A 49 -12.55 7.43 -5.13
N ARG A 50 -13.26 7.03 -6.19
CA ARG A 50 -13.02 7.54 -7.55
C ARG A 50 -13.58 8.95 -7.77
N LYS A 51 -14.47 9.43 -6.91
CA LYS A 51 -15.01 10.79 -7.01
C LYS A 51 -13.91 11.82 -6.72
N PRO A 52 -13.69 12.81 -7.59
CA PRO A 52 -12.61 13.79 -7.42
C PRO A 52 -12.62 14.49 -6.06
N GLU A 53 -13.80 14.85 -5.55
CA GLU A 53 -13.98 15.53 -4.27
C GLU A 53 -13.65 14.64 -3.06
N VAL A 54 -13.86 13.33 -3.17
CA VAL A 54 -13.50 12.36 -2.11
C VAL A 54 -12.01 12.10 -2.14
N ARG A 55 -11.44 11.94 -3.33
CA ARG A 55 -10.00 11.82 -3.54
C ARG A 55 -9.25 13.01 -2.95
N GLU A 56 -9.64 14.22 -3.31
CA GLU A 56 -9.00 15.46 -2.83
C GLU A 56 -9.04 15.54 -1.30
N LYS A 57 -10.21 15.29 -0.70
CA LYS A 57 -10.35 15.26 0.77
C LYS A 57 -9.40 14.26 1.40
N ILE A 58 -9.45 12.98 1.00
CA ILE A 58 -8.61 11.94 1.59
C ILE A 58 -7.11 12.27 1.45
N LEU A 59 -6.68 12.80 0.31
CA LEU A 59 -5.27 13.13 0.08
C LEU A 59 -4.80 14.39 0.82
N SER A 60 -5.71 15.30 1.16
CA SER A 60 -5.41 16.51 1.95
C SER A 60 -5.52 16.31 3.47
N GLU A 61 -6.20 15.24 3.89
CA GLU A 61 -6.47 14.95 5.29
C GLU A 61 -5.23 14.47 6.05
N GLN A 62 -5.22 14.71 7.36
CA GLN A 62 -4.25 14.10 8.26
C GLN A 62 -4.84 12.82 8.84
N THR A 63 -4.03 11.77 8.88
CA THR A 63 -4.43 10.50 9.48
C THR A 63 -4.58 10.63 10.99
N THR A 64 -5.59 9.98 11.56
CA THR A 64 -5.70 9.78 13.01
C THR A 64 -5.06 8.47 13.48
N PHE A 65 -4.31 7.79 12.59
CA PHE A 65 -3.65 6.53 12.89
C PHE A 65 -2.53 6.74 13.93
N THR A 66 -2.62 6.04 15.06
CA THR A 66 -1.62 6.06 16.12
C THR A 66 -1.18 4.65 16.47
N GLY A 67 0.09 4.48 16.85
CA GLY A 67 0.64 3.19 17.23
C GLY A 67 2.10 3.02 16.83
N ARG A 68 2.70 1.89 17.25
CA ARG A 68 4.11 1.59 16.99
C ARG A 68 4.46 1.52 15.50
N PHE A 69 3.50 1.16 14.66
CA PHE A 69 3.70 0.93 13.22
C PHE A 69 3.17 2.07 12.33
N THR A 70 2.79 3.23 12.90
CA THR A 70 2.24 4.36 12.12
C THR A 70 3.20 4.77 11.00
N GLU A 71 4.48 4.99 11.31
CA GLU A 71 5.48 5.42 10.32
C GLU A 71 5.62 4.41 9.18
N ASP A 72 5.74 3.12 9.50
CA ASP A 72 5.91 2.09 8.48
C ASP A 72 4.64 1.89 7.63
N ILE A 73 3.45 1.92 8.21
CA ILE A 73 2.18 1.66 7.49
C ILE A 73 1.70 2.89 6.72
N VAL A 74 1.85 4.09 7.26
CA VAL A 74 1.31 5.32 6.66
C VAL A 74 2.34 6.01 5.77
N HIS A 75 3.63 5.97 6.14
CA HIS A 75 4.68 6.77 5.50
C HIS A 75 5.79 5.93 4.85
N GLY A 76 5.84 4.62 5.13
CA GLY A 76 6.89 3.68 4.71
C GLY A 76 6.90 3.28 3.23
N PHE A 77 6.53 4.17 2.30
CA PHE A 77 6.37 3.86 0.86
C PHE A 77 7.62 3.30 0.15
N HIS A 78 8.80 3.51 0.72
CA HIS A 78 10.06 2.93 0.22
C HIS A 78 10.22 1.42 0.55
N LYS A 79 9.31 0.88 1.37
CA LYS A 79 9.24 -0.54 1.75
C LYS A 79 8.00 -1.24 1.21
N MET A 80 7.13 -0.52 0.48
CA MET A 80 5.87 -1.01 -0.06
C MET A 80 6.00 -1.27 -1.56
N TYR A 81 5.39 -2.34 -2.02
CA TYR A 81 5.51 -2.82 -3.40
C TYR A 81 4.15 -3.36 -3.82
N LEU A 82 3.73 -3.08 -5.06
CA LEU A 82 2.53 -3.73 -5.57
C LEU A 82 2.79 -5.25 -5.66
N LEU A 83 1.98 -6.05 -4.97
CA LEU A 83 2.11 -7.51 -5.01
C LEU A 83 1.83 -8.05 -6.42
N GLY A 84 0.86 -7.44 -7.12
CA GLY A 84 0.45 -7.83 -8.47
C GLY A 84 -0.24 -9.21 -8.51
N GLU A 85 -0.58 -9.66 -9.72
CA GLU A 85 -1.16 -11.00 -9.94
C GLU A 85 -0.11 -12.11 -9.88
N GLU A 86 1.14 -11.79 -10.26
CA GLU A 86 2.31 -12.65 -10.13
C GLU A 86 3.25 -12.07 -9.07
N PRO A 87 3.18 -12.55 -7.81
CA PRO A 87 3.98 -12.01 -6.72
C PRO A 87 5.49 -12.08 -6.96
N ASN A 88 6.14 -10.93 -7.02
CA ASN A 88 7.59 -10.83 -6.93
C ASN A 88 8.00 -10.68 -5.45
N TYR A 89 8.55 -11.74 -4.86
CA TYR A 89 9.00 -11.75 -3.47
C TYR A 89 10.38 -11.07 -3.27
N GLU A 90 11.12 -10.83 -4.36
CA GLU A 90 12.42 -10.14 -4.36
C GLU A 90 12.39 -8.93 -5.30
N PRO A 91 11.51 -7.94 -5.04
CA PRO A 91 11.42 -6.75 -5.88
C PRO A 91 12.67 -5.88 -5.76
N ASP A 92 13.02 -5.20 -6.85
CA ASP A 92 14.09 -4.23 -6.83
C ASP A 92 13.65 -2.98 -6.04
N ALA A 93 14.58 -2.28 -5.39
CA ALA A 93 14.24 -1.08 -4.63
C ALA A 93 13.62 0.02 -5.52
N SER A 94 13.91 0.02 -6.83
CA SER A 94 13.31 0.93 -7.81
C SER A 94 11.83 0.62 -8.14
N ASP A 95 11.33 -0.53 -7.72
CA ASP A 95 9.92 -0.93 -7.84
C ASP A 95 9.07 -0.53 -6.64
N CYS A 96 9.68 0.06 -5.60
CA CYS A 96 8.91 0.52 -4.44
C CYS A 96 7.97 1.69 -4.80
N ILE A 97 6.88 1.84 -4.06
CA ILE A 97 5.88 2.90 -4.31
C ILE A 97 6.52 4.29 -4.37
N LYS A 98 7.49 4.57 -3.49
CA LYS A 98 8.20 5.87 -3.50
C LYS A 98 8.90 6.12 -4.84
N ALA A 99 9.69 5.16 -5.32
CA ALA A 99 10.43 5.29 -6.58
C ALA A 99 9.49 5.33 -7.80
N CYS A 100 8.44 4.52 -7.80
CA CYS A 100 7.41 4.55 -8.84
C CYS A 100 6.68 5.90 -8.91
N ALA A 101 6.30 6.47 -7.76
CA ALA A 101 5.64 7.76 -7.69
C ALA A 101 6.53 8.90 -8.23
N GLU A 102 7.82 8.89 -7.90
CA GLU A 102 8.81 9.85 -8.42
C GLU A 102 8.90 9.80 -9.96
N ARG A 103 8.94 8.60 -10.55
CA ARG A 103 8.95 8.43 -12.01
C ARG A 103 7.69 8.97 -12.69
N GLU A 104 6.57 8.95 -11.98
CA GLU A 104 5.24 9.37 -12.46
C GLU A 104 4.93 10.85 -12.12
N ASN A 105 5.87 11.58 -11.50
CA ASN A 105 5.67 12.94 -11.00
C ASN A 105 4.46 13.07 -10.06
N LYS A 106 4.23 12.06 -9.21
CA LYS A 106 3.16 12.03 -8.20
C LYS A 106 3.75 11.96 -6.80
N SER A 107 2.99 12.38 -5.81
CA SER A 107 3.32 12.04 -4.43
C SER A 107 3.16 10.52 -4.20
N PRO A 108 3.91 9.92 -3.26
CA PRO A 108 3.72 8.51 -2.91
C PRO A 108 2.29 8.19 -2.44
N TYR A 109 1.59 9.15 -1.82
CA TYR A 109 0.19 9.01 -1.43
C TYR A 109 -0.74 8.92 -2.63
N GLU A 110 -0.61 9.82 -3.60
CA GLU A 110 -1.41 9.78 -4.83
C GLU A 110 -1.20 8.46 -5.58
N TYR A 111 0.05 8.01 -5.69
CA TYR A 111 0.37 6.76 -6.35
C TYR A 111 -0.21 5.55 -5.60
N ALA A 112 -0.04 5.48 -4.28
CA ALA A 112 -0.64 4.42 -3.46
C ALA A 112 -2.17 4.44 -3.51
N TYR A 113 -2.80 5.62 -3.54
CA TYR A 113 -4.24 5.77 -3.70
C TYR A 113 -4.72 5.17 -5.02
N ASP A 114 -4.05 5.53 -6.13
CA ASP A 114 -4.35 5.00 -7.47
C ASP A 114 -4.21 3.48 -7.52
N LEU A 115 -3.15 2.93 -6.92
CA LEU A 115 -2.96 1.49 -6.81
C LEU A 115 -4.08 0.83 -6.01
N LEU A 116 -4.43 1.36 -4.83
CA LEU A 116 -5.44 0.78 -3.96
C LEU A 116 -6.83 0.72 -4.60
N ILE A 117 -7.25 1.76 -5.34
CA ILE A 117 -8.55 1.77 -6.04
C ILE A 117 -8.51 1.05 -7.40
N GLY A 118 -7.29 0.81 -7.91
CA GLY A 118 -7.01 -0.01 -9.07
C GLY A 118 -7.48 -1.46 -8.87
N ASN A 119 -7.61 -2.21 -9.97
CA ASN A 119 -8.15 -3.58 -9.96
C ASN A 119 -9.45 -3.71 -9.13
N ASN A 120 -10.33 -2.70 -9.22
CA ASN A 120 -11.56 -2.60 -8.45
C ASN A 120 -11.40 -2.78 -6.93
N GLY A 121 -10.31 -2.26 -6.37
CA GLY A 121 -10.04 -2.29 -4.93
C GLY A 121 -9.28 -3.51 -4.42
N LYS A 122 -8.91 -4.44 -5.32
CA LYS A 122 -8.34 -5.75 -4.96
C LYS A 122 -6.81 -5.78 -4.95
N ASN A 123 -6.17 -4.66 -5.25
CA ASN A 123 -4.71 -4.58 -5.18
C ASN A 123 -4.22 -4.68 -3.74
N LEU A 124 -3.08 -5.35 -3.58
CA LEU A 124 -2.36 -5.49 -2.33
C LEU A 124 -0.97 -4.87 -2.46
N LEU A 125 -0.54 -4.18 -1.40
CA LEU A 125 0.75 -3.49 -1.26
C LEU A 125 1.60 -4.08 -0.14
#